data_AF-A0A4V3CFS8-F1
#
_entry.id   AF-A0A4V3CFS8-F1
#
_cell.length_a   1.000
_cell.length_b   1.000
_cell.length_c   1.000
_cell.angle_alpha   90.00
_cell.angle_beta   90.00
_cell.angle_gamma   90.00
#
_symmetry.space_group_name_H-M   'P 1'
#
loop_
_entity.id
_entity.type
_entity.pdbx_description
1 polymer ?
#
loop_
_entity_poly.entity_id
_entity_poly.type
_entity_poly.pdbx_seq_one_letter_code
_entity_poly.pdbx_strand_id
1 'polypeptide(L)'
;MKKIIPFLFFLSLPFCSRSCPIDTISYWKVYHNNVLLKNLNDYTNNSIVIKSKNYKPGDYLAIQYFDDTPCEDCKFALIVRGEGKSEIYRSEFKGENKLIKINLKNLIDFRPKTNPSTFIIYLYELEDKNKKNGQRLITVKIE
;
A
#
# COMPACT_ATOMS: atom_id res chain seq x y z
N MET A 1 47.25 4.04 54.77
CA MET A 1 47.24 3.92 53.29
C MET A 1 45.83 3.57 52.85
N LYS A 2 45.12 4.51 52.20
CA LYS A 2 43.73 4.34 51.74
C LYS A 2 43.72 3.48 50.47
N LYS A 3 43.03 2.33 50.48
CA LYS A 3 42.73 1.56 49.27
C LYS A 3 41.36 2.01 48.76
N ILE A 4 41.36 2.74 47.65
CA ILE A 4 40.16 3.18 46.95
C ILE A 4 39.76 2.08 45.95
N ILE A 5 38.48 1.75 46.01
CA ILE A 5 37.69 0.78 45.25
C ILE A 5 37.74 1.06 43.73
N PRO A 6 37.63 0.04 42.86
CA PRO A 6 36.98 0.24 41.57
C PRO A 6 35.71 -0.63 41.50
N PHE A 7 34.57 -0.01 41.81
CA PHE A 7 33.23 -0.50 41.54
C PHE A 7 32.86 0.02 40.15
N LEU A 8 33.48 -0.57 39.12
CA LEU A 8 33.38 -0.08 37.75
C LEU A 8 33.39 -1.25 36.77
N PHE A 9 32.58 -2.27 37.06
CA PHE A 9 32.42 -3.45 36.22
C PHE A 9 30.95 -3.85 36.00
N PHE A 10 30.03 -2.88 36.06
CA PHE A 10 28.59 -3.13 35.88
C PHE A 10 27.94 -2.26 34.78
N LEU A 11 28.73 -1.75 33.83
CA LEU A 11 28.27 -0.87 32.75
C LEU A 11 28.40 -1.47 31.34
N SER A 12 28.74 -2.76 31.23
CA SER A 12 28.85 -3.47 29.95
C SER A 12 27.75 -4.52 29.78
N LEU A 13 26.52 -4.21 30.17
CA LEU A 13 25.39 -5.01 29.69
C LEU A 13 25.10 -4.53 28.25
N PRO A 14 25.29 -5.39 27.23
CA PRO A 14 24.81 -5.06 25.91
C PRO A 14 23.29 -4.95 26.03
N PHE A 15 22.75 -3.75 25.78
CA PHE A 15 21.34 -3.60 25.51
C PHE A 15 21.06 -4.38 24.21
N CYS A 16 20.76 -5.67 24.36
CA CYS A 16 20.07 -6.44 23.35
C CYS A 16 18.65 -5.91 23.30
N SER A 17 18.48 -4.73 22.72
CA SER A 17 17.18 -4.25 22.26
C SER A 17 16.74 -5.19 21.14
N ARG A 18 16.06 -6.27 21.53
CA ARG A 18 15.18 -6.99 20.61
C ARG A 18 14.20 -5.94 20.10
N SER A 19 14.34 -5.54 18.85
CA SER A 19 13.33 -4.72 18.18
C SER A 19 12.00 -5.45 18.31
N CYS A 20 11.14 -4.98 19.20
CA CYS A 20 9.74 -5.37 19.17
C CYS A 20 9.22 -5.00 17.78
N PRO A 21 8.47 -5.88 17.10
CA PRO A 21 7.68 -5.45 15.96
C PRO A 21 6.75 -4.37 16.50
N ILE A 22 7.05 -3.11 16.19
CA ILE A 22 6.12 -2.02 16.35
C ILE A 22 4.98 -2.35 15.39
N ASP A 23 3.74 -2.29 15.87
CA ASP A 23 2.56 -2.43 15.03
C ASP A 23 2.57 -1.26 14.02
N THR A 24 3.11 -1.51 12.83
CA THR A 24 3.14 -0.53 11.74
C THR A 24 1.72 -0.31 11.22
N ILE A 25 1.25 0.93 11.24
CA ILE A 25 -0.04 1.29 10.63
C ILE A 25 0.22 1.76 9.20
N SER A 26 -0.49 1.16 8.25
CA SER A 26 -0.42 1.55 6.85
C SER A 26 -1.48 2.58 6.48
N TYR A 27 -1.08 3.50 5.61
CA TYR A 27 -1.94 4.55 5.10
C TYR A 27 -1.82 4.65 3.58
N TRP A 28 -2.90 5.05 2.93
CA TRP A 28 -2.87 5.33 1.51
C TRP A 28 -3.88 6.38 1.08
N LYS A 29 -3.51 7.14 0.07
CA LYS A 29 -4.33 8.17 -0.56
C LYS A 29 -4.72 7.72 -1.96
N VAL A 30 -5.96 8.02 -2.32
CA VAL A 30 -6.57 7.67 -3.60
C VAL A 30 -6.92 8.95 -4.31
N TYR A 31 -6.46 9.10 -5.55
CA TYR A 31 -6.71 10.29 -6.37
C TYR A 31 -7.39 9.90 -7.69
N HIS A 32 -8.21 10.78 -8.23
CA HIS A 32 -8.66 10.74 -9.63
C HIS A 32 -8.19 12.02 -10.31
N ASN A 33 -7.35 11.89 -11.35
CA ASN A 33 -6.76 13.03 -12.06
C ASN A 33 -6.13 14.10 -11.14
N ASN A 34 -5.37 13.67 -10.13
CA ASN A 34 -4.74 14.50 -9.07
C ASN A 34 -5.69 15.07 -8.01
N VAL A 35 -7.01 14.90 -8.15
CA VAL A 35 -7.95 15.28 -7.08
C VAL A 35 -8.01 14.16 -6.06
N LEU A 36 -7.73 14.47 -4.80
CA LEU A 36 -7.84 13.51 -3.70
C LEU A 36 -9.30 13.08 -3.54
N LEU A 37 -9.56 11.78 -3.70
CA LEU A 37 -10.86 11.17 -3.46
C LEU A 37 -11.00 10.70 -2.02
N LYS A 38 -9.94 10.09 -1.47
CA LYS A 38 -9.99 9.46 -0.15
C LYS A 38 -8.62 9.34 0.48
N ASN A 39 -8.60 9.49 1.80
CA ASN A 39 -7.47 9.11 2.66
C ASN A 39 -7.92 7.88 3.47
N LEU A 40 -7.11 6.83 3.45
CA LEU A 40 -7.45 5.51 3.96
C LEU A 40 -6.31 4.97 4.83
N ASN A 41 -6.68 4.03 5.69
CA ASN A 41 -5.81 3.20 6.50
C ASN A 41 -6.45 1.83 6.71
N ASP A 42 -5.78 0.95 7.45
CA ASP A 42 -6.23 -0.42 7.73
C ASP A 42 -7.61 -0.54 8.38
N TYR A 43 -8.13 0.53 8.99
CA TYR A 43 -9.40 0.54 9.73
C TYR A 43 -10.56 1.19 8.96
N THR A 44 -10.31 1.75 7.78
CA THR A 44 -11.32 2.50 7.02
C THR A 44 -12.05 1.64 5.98
N ASN A 45 -13.20 2.12 5.49
CA ASN A 45 -13.90 1.46 4.39
C ASN A 45 -13.15 1.66 3.07
N ASN A 46 -12.63 0.57 2.53
CA ASN A 46 -11.75 0.53 1.37
C ASN A 46 -12.51 0.46 0.05
N SER A 47 -13.52 1.30 -0.17
CA SER A 47 -14.24 1.35 -1.46
C SER A 47 -14.46 2.76 -2.00
N ILE A 48 -14.43 2.87 -3.34
CA ILE A 48 -14.80 4.04 -4.14
C ILE A 48 -15.65 3.62 -5.33
N VAL A 49 -16.48 4.55 -5.82
CA VAL A 49 -17.30 4.39 -7.01
C VAL A 49 -16.85 5.37 -8.08
N ILE A 50 -16.61 4.88 -9.29
CA ILE A 50 -16.32 5.68 -10.47
C ILE A 50 -17.51 5.53 -11.42
N LYS A 51 -18.17 6.66 -11.69
CA LYS A 51 -19.26 6.71 -12.67
C LYS A 51 -18.65 6.70 -14.06
N SER A 52 -18.89 5.64 -14.82
CA SER A 52 -18.43 5.47 -16.20
C SER A 52 -18.86 6.61 -17.12
N LYS A 53 -20.01 7.25 -16.85
CA LYS A 53 -20.49 8.45 -17.57
C LYS A 53 -19.58 9.68 -17.42
N ASN A 54 -18.81 9.75 -16.34
CA ASN A 54 -17.91 10.87 -16.06
C ASN A 54 -16.47 10.61 -16.54
N TYR A 55 -16.18 9.40 -17.01
CA TYR A 55 -14.86 9.03 -17.50
C TYR A 55 -14.53 9.78 -18.79
N LYS A 56 -13.30 10.28 -18.86
CA LYS A 56 -12.71 10.82 -20.09
C LYS A 56 -11.47 10.01 -20.50
N PRO A 57 -11.22 9.85 -21.81
CA PRO A 57 -9.96 9.26 -22.27
C PRO A 57 -8.75 9.97 -21.65
N GLY A 58 -7.85 9.21 -21.04
CA GLY A 58 -6.69 9.73 -20.34
C GLY A 58 -6.86 9.86 -18.82
N ASP A 59 -8.07 9.66 -18.29
CA ASP A 59 -8.29 9.64 -16.85
C ASP A 59 -7.50 8.51 -16.18
N TYR A 60 -7.01 8.78 -14.97
CA TYR A 60 -6.32 7.79 -14.15
C TYR A 60 -6.75 7.87 -12.69
N LEU A 61 -6.72 6.70 -12.06
CA LEU A 61 -6.61 6.61 -10.61
C LEU A 61 -5.14 6.68 -10.22
N ALA A 62 -4.85 7.32 -9.10
CA ALA A 62 -3.53 7.21 -8.51
C ALA A 62 -3.61 6.78 -7.05
N ILE A 63 -2.68 5.92 -6.64
CA ILE A 63 -2.54 5.43 -5.27
C ILE A 63 -1.18 5.90 -4.75
N GLN A 64 -1.19 6.44 -3.54
CA GLN A 64 0.03 6.80 -2.82
C GLN A 64 0.00 6.11 -1.46
N TYR A 65 0.93 5.18 -1.26
CA TYR A 65 1.04 4.38 -0.03
C TYR A 65 2.17 4.90 0.85
N PHE A 66 2.01 4.83 2.17
CA PHE A 66 3.06 5.07 3.16
C PHE A 66 2.75 4.36 4.47
N ASP A 67 3.79 4.01 5.20
CA ASP A 67 3.72 3.48 6.56
C ASP A 67 4.22 4.51 7.57
N ASP A 68 3.85 4.34 8.84
CA ASP A 68 4.42 5.15 9.94
C ASP A 68 5.89 4.82 10.24
N THR A 69 6.38 3.72 9.69
CA THR A 69 7.77 3.27 9.72
C THR A 69 8.33 3.34 8.29
N PRO A 70 8.87 4.49 7.86
CA PRO A 70 9.19 4.73 6.46
C PRO A 70 10.32 3.83 5.95
N CYS A 71 10.13 3.28 4.76
CA CYS A 71 11.12 2.50 4.04
C CYS A 71 11.45 3.10 2.67
N GLU A 72 12.72 3.47 2.47
CA GLU A 72 13.19 4.08 1.22
C GLU A 72 13.57 3.05 0.15
N ASP A 73 13.92 1.83 0.56
CA ASP A 73 14.44 0.79 -0.34
C ASP A 73 13.56 -0.45 -0.52
N CYS A 74 12.46 -0.54 0.23
CA CYS A 74 11.44 -1.56 0.07
C CYS A 74 10.91 -1.58 -1.36
N LYS A 75 10.73 -2.79 -1.90
CA LYS A 75 10.20 -3.01 -3.24
C LYS A 75 8.75 -3.43 -3.13
N PHE A 76 7.90 -2.72 -3.83
CA PHE A 76 6.46 -2.95 -3.83
C PHE A 76 5.96 -3.30 -5.23
N ALA A 77 4.85 -4.03 -5.28
CA ALA A 77 4.05 -4.23 -6.48
C ALA A 77 2.59 -3.88 -6.19
N LEU A 78 2.05 -2.94 -6.96
CA LEU A 78 0.63 -2.64 -6.98
C LEU A 78 -0.04 -3.43 -8.10
N ILE A 79 -1.01 -4.26 -7.72
CA ILE A 79 -1.69 -5.19 -8.62
C ILE A 79 -3.18 -4.90 -8.61
N VAL A 80 -3.79 -4.73 -9.79
CA VAL A 80 -5.24 -4.60 -9.95
C VAL A 80 -5.81 -5.90 -10.47
N ARG A 81 -6.80 -6.44 -9.75
CA ARG A 81 -7.52 -7.64 -10.14
C ARG A 81 -8.99 -7.33 -10.43
N GLY A 82 -9.50 -7.92 -11.51
CA GLY A 82 -10.93 -7.88 -11.85
C GLY A 82 -11.72 -9.02 -11.20
N GLU A 83 -13.02 -9.03 -11.47
CA GLU A 83 -13.88 -10.18 -11.16
C GLU A 83 -13.33 -11.44 -11.85
N GLY A 84 -13.23 -12.54 -11.11
CA GLY A 84 -12.55 -13.76 -11.58
C GLY A 84 -11.05 -13.84 -11.30
N LYS A 85 -10.48 -12.88 -10.54
CA LYS A 85 -9.08 -12.85 -10.08
C LYS A 85 -8.03 -12.67 -11.19
N SER A 86 -8.43 -12.30 -12.40
CA SER A 86 -7.50 -11.93 -13.47
C SER A 86 -6.74 -10.66 -13.09
N GLU A 87 -5.42 -10.70 -13.26
CA GLU A 87 -4.56 -9.51 -13.16
C GLU A 87 -4.74 -8.65 -14.41
N ILE A 88 -5.11 -7.38 -14.20
CA ILE A 88 -5.37 -6.40 -15.29
C ILE A 88 -4.23 -5.41 -15.39
N TYR A 89 -3.60 -5.13 -14.27
CA TYR A 89 -2.52 -4.16 -14.17
C TYR A 89 -1.57 -4.57 -13.06
N ARG A 90 -0.28 -4.37 -13.31
CA ARG A 90 0.78 -4.49 -12.33
C ARG A 90 1.79 -3.38 -12.53
N SER A 91 2.21 -2.76 -11.44
CA SER A 91 3.31 -1.81 -11.43
C SER A 91 4.18 -2.06 -10.20
N GLU A 92 5.47 -2.19 -10.44
CA GLU A 92 6.48 -2.33 -9.39
C GLU A 92 7.18 -1.00 -9.17
N PHE A 93 7.51 -0.70 -7.91
CA PHE A 93 8.17 0.53 -7.52
C PHE A 93 9.01 0.32 -6.26
N LYS A 94 9.95 1.25 -6.04
CA LYS A 94 10.86 1.25 -4.89
C LYS A 94 10.57 2.45 -4.00
N GLY A 95 10.56 2.19 -2.70
CA GLY A 95 10.30 3.16 -1.64
C GLY A 95 8.83 3.55 -1.53
N GLU A 96 8.50 4.17 -0.41
CA GLU A 96 7.16 4.64 -0.10
C GLU A 96 6.84 6.02 -0.69
N ASN A 97 5.60 6.46 -0.49
CA ASN A 97 5.06 7.77 -0.85
C ASN A 97 5.11 8.08 -2.37
N LYS A 98 5.29 7.05 -3.20
CA LYS A 98 5.23 7.15 -4.66
C LYS A 98 3.78 7.20 -5.13
N LEU A 99 3.52 8.08 -6.10
CA LEU A 99 2.21 8.19 -6.72
C LEU A 99 2.13 7.24 -7.93
N ILE A 100 1.44 6.12 -7.76
CA ILE A 100 1.31 5.07 -8.78
C ILE A 100 0.03 5.30 -9.58
N LYS A 101 0.16 5.49 -10.89
CA LYS A 101 -0.98 5.83 -11.78
C LYS A 101 -1.49 4.60 -12.52
N ILE A 102 -2.79 4.38 -12.43
CA ILE A 102 -3.56 3.31 -13.07
C ILE A 102 -4.50 3.96 -14.08
N ASN A 103 -4.29 3.70 -15.36
CA ASN A 103 -5.15 4.22 -16.41
C ASN A 103 -6.55 3.62 -16.29
N LEU A 104 -7.58 4.45 -16.17
CA LEU A 104 -8.97 3.98 -16.04
C LEU A 104 -9.45 3.25 -17.30
N LYS A 105 -8.88 3.56 -18.46
CA LYS A 105 -9.14 2.83 -19.71
C LYS A 105 -8.94 1.33 -19.54
N ASN A 106 -7.88 0.90 -18.84
CA ASN A 106 -7.58 -0.52 -18.63
C ASN A 106 -8.70 -1.23 -17.85
N LEU A 107 -9.34 -0.53 -16.91
CA LEU A 107 -10.44 -1.09 -16.11
C LEU A 107 -11.74 -1.11 -16.90
N ILE A 108 -12.00 -0.05 -17.67
CA ILE A 108 -13.20 0.08 -18.51
C ILE A 108 -13.18 -0.91 -19.67
N ASP A 109 -12.03 -1.11 -20.31
CA ASP A 109 -11.88 -2.08 -21.40
C ASP A 109 -12.01 -3.52 -20.91
N PHE A 110 -11.58 -3.81 -19.68
CA PHE A 110 -11.72 -5.13 -19.07
C PHE A 110 -13.14 -5.41 -18.55
N ARG A 111 -14.05 -4.42 -18.55
CA ARG A 111 -15.34 -4.48 -17.86
C ARG A 111 -16.07 -5.81 -18.14
N PRO A 112 -16.21 -6.72 -17.15
CA PRO A 112 -16.94 -7.96 -17.33
C PRO A 112 -18.42 -7.66 -17.66
N LYS A 113 -19.13 -8.64 -18.23
CA LYS A 113 -20.57 -8.50 -18.57
C LYS A 113 -21.47 -8.26 -17.34
N THR A 114 -20.92 -8.37 -16.13
CA THR A 114 -21.57 -8.10 -14.84
C THR A 114 -21.53 -6.61 -14.49
N ASN A 115 -22.65 -6.08 -14.03
CA ASN A 115 -22.82 -4.68 -13.62
C ASN A 115 -23.32 -4.61 -12.16
N PRO A 116 -22.66 -3.88 -11.24
CA PRO A 116 -21.43 -3.09 -11.41
C PRO A 116 -20.18 -3.96 -11.52
N SER A 117 -19.18 -3.44 -12.22
CA SER A 117 -17.91 -4.14 -12.38
C SER A 117 -16.95 -3.76 -11.27
N THR A 118 -16.44 -4.77 -10.57
CA THR A 118 -15.62 -4.57 -9.38
C THR A 118 -14.16 -4.90 -9.65
N PHE A 119 -13.27 -3.99 -9.22
CA PHE A 119 -11.83 -4.17 -9.26
C PHE A 119 -11.26 -4.03 -7.85
N ILE A 120 -10.25 -4.84 -7.53
CA ILE A 120 -9.56 -4.79 -6.24
C ILE A 120 -8.09 -4.46 -6.50
N ILE A 121 -7.60 -3.44 -5.81
CA ILE A 121 -6.21 -3.02 -5.85
C ILE A 121 -5.52 -3.58 -4.61
N TYR A 122 -4.45 -4.34 -4.86
CA TYR A 122 -3.60 -4.94 -3.87
C TYR A 122 -2.21 -4.30 -3.90
N LEU A 123 -1.58 -4.24 -2.73
CA LEU A 123 -0.17 -3.95 -2.58
C LEU A 123 0.55 -5.20 -2.09
N TYR A 124 1.69 -5.50 -2.69
CA TYR A 124 2.58 -6.57 -2.29
C TYR A 124 3.95 -5.99 -1.99
N GLU A 125 4.49 -6.27 -0.82
CA GLU A 125 5.91 -6.11 -0.57
C GLU A 125 6.65 -7.32 -1.17
N LEU A 126 7.58 -7.08 -2.09
CA LEU A 126 8.20 -8.13 -2.90
C LEU A 126 9.28 -8.92 -2.12
N GLU A 127 9.83 -8.31 -1.08
CA GLU A 127 10.89 -8.87 -0.24
C GLU A 127 10.35 -9.55 1.02
N ASP A 128 9.06 -9.36 1.33
CA ASP A 128 8.40 -10.07 2.43
C ASP A 128 8.34 -11.58 2.15
N LYS A 129 8.83 -12.37 3.10
CA LYS A 129 8.83 -13.84 3.04
C LYS A 129 7.43 -14.43 3.16
N ASN A 130 6.46 -13.66 3.66
CA ASN A 130 5.04 -14.03 3.78
C ASN A 130 4.21 -13.74 2.51
N LYS A 131 4.88 -13.71 1.33
CA LYS A 131 4.45 -13.53 -0.09
C LYS A 131 3.00 -13.82 -0.53
N LYS A 132 2.17 -14.50 0.26
CA LYS A 132 0.86 -15.02 -0.15
C LYS A 132 -0.29 -14.02 0.00
N ASN A 133 -0.18 -13.01 0.85
CA ASN A 133 -1.31 -12.13 1.16
C ASN A 133 -0.97 -10.66 0.90
N GLY A 134 -1.10 -10.22 -0.35
CA GLY A 134 -1.05 -8.78 -0.65
C GLY A 134 -2.13 -8.05 0.14
N GLN A 135 -1.77 -6.88 0.67
CA GLN A 135 -2.69 -6.02 1.39
C GLN A 135 -3.70 -5.44 0.41
N ARG A 136 -4.99 -5.56 0.73
CA ARG A 136 -6.06 -4.95 -0.08
C ARG A 136 -6.17 -3.48 0.26
N LEU A 137 -5.72 -2.62 -0.66
CA LEU A 137 -5.81 -1.17 -0.47
C LEU A 137 -7.22 -0.65 -0.74
N ILE A 138 -7.82 -1.01 -1.88
CA ILE A 138 -9.11 -0.46 -2.26
C ILE A 138 -9.89 -1.33 -3.24
N THR A 139 -11.19 -1.21 -3.18
CA THR A 139 -12.14 -1.71 -4.16
C THR A 139 -12.72 -0.56 -4.97
N VAL A 140 -12.55 -0.65 -6.28
CA VAL A 140 -13.08 0.29 -7.25
C VAL A 140 -14.30 -0.34 -7.89
N LYS A 141 -15.46 0.30 -7.75
CA LYS A 141 -16.67 -0.07 -8.46
C LYS A 141 -16.85 0.86 -9.64
N ILE A 142 -17.02 0.31 -10.84
CA ILE A 142 -17.38 1.07 -12.03
C ILE A 142 -18.86 0.88 -12.30
N GLU A 143 -19.60 1.98 -12.20
CA GLU A 143 -21.05 2.07 -12.44
C GLU A 143 -21.33 2.74 -13.78
#